data_AF-A0A0U3P797-F1
#
_entry.id   AF-A0A0U3P797-F1
#
_cell.length_a   1.000
_cell.length_b   1.000
_cell.length_c   1.000
_cell.angle_alpha   90.00
_cell.angle_beta   90.00
_cell.angle_gamma   90.00
#
_symmetry.space_group_name_H-M   'P 1'
#
loop_
_entity.id
_entity.type
_entity.pdbx_description
1 polymer ?
#
loop_
_entity_poly.entity_id
_entity_poly.type
_entity_poly.pdbx_seq_one_letter_code
_entity_poly.pdbx_strand_id
1 'polypeptide(L)'
;MTREAPEIDLKDIAAGLQMPPEEALRLMRAGGITCRLHEGRDEDEGRFACLFFHGNKRLTLIADAAGTILRRSLVDFGQHPLPPAMRQGPQLR
;
A
#
# COMPACT_ATOMS: atom_id res chain seq x y z
N MET A 1 -7.24 -11.86 20.34
CA MET A 1 -7.98 -11.82 19.06
C MET A 1 -6.95 -11.52 17.98
N THR A 2 -6.71 -12.45 17.07
CA THR A 2 -5.83 -12.21 15.91
C THR A 2 -6.58 -11.23 15.00
N ARG A 3 -6.10 -9.98 14.88
CA ARG A 3 -6.71 -9.03 13.93
C ARG A 3 -6.32 -9.48 12.52
N GLU A 4 -7.32 -9.60 11.65
CA GLU A 4 -7.11 -9.91 10.23
C GLU A 4 -6.60 -8.67 9.49
N ALA A 5 -5.83 -8.87 8.44
CA ALA A 5 -5.41 -7.79 7.56
C ALA A 5 -6.64 -7.17 6.88
N PRO A 6 -6.69 -5.84 6.68
CA PRO A 6 -7.81 -5.22 6.00
C PRO A 6 -7.89 -5.70 4.55
N GLU A 7 -9.10 -5.98 4.07
CA GLU A 7 -9.36 -6.23 2.66
C GLU A 7 -9.38 -4.89 1.90
N ILE A 8 -8.44 -4.71 0.97
CA ILE A 8 -8.34 -3.50 0.16
C ILE A 8 -8.86 -3.79 -1.25
N ASP A 9 -9.80 -2.96 -1.74
CA ASP A 9 -10.31 -3.10 -3.10
C ASP A 9 -9.19 -2.83 -4.12
N LEU A 10 -9.10 -3.70 -5.13
CA LEU A 10 -8.19 -3.57 -6.26
C LEU A 10 -8.28 -2.18 -6.92
N LYS A 11 -9.48 -1.59 -6.98
CA LYS A 11 -9.71 -0.26 -7.57
C LYS A 11 -8.98 0.83 -6.81
N ASP A 12 -8.86 0.73 -5.49
CA ASP A 12 -8.11 1.70 -4.68
C ASP A 12 -6.61 1.58 -4.92
N ILE A 13 -6.11 0.35 -5.06
CA ILE A 13 -4.70 0.08 -5.42
C ILE A 13 -4.41 0.64 -6.82
N ALA A 14 -5.26 0.33 -7.80
CA ALA A 14 -5.12 0.74 -9.19
C ALA A 14 -5.18 2.27 -9.33
N ALA A 15 -6.19 2.90 -8.72
CA ALA A 15 -6.31 4.36 -8.69
C ALA A 15 -5.11 5.02 -8.00
N GLY A 16 -4.64 4.45 -6.89
CA GLY A 16 -3.46 4.93 -6.17
C GLY A 16 -2.15 4.80 -6.95
N LEU A 17 -2.01 3.76 -7.76
CA LEU A 17 -0.86 3.57 -8.65
C LEU A 17 -0.99 4.26 -10.01
N GLN A 18 -2.12 4.93 -10.25
CA GLN A 18 -2.44 5.64 -11.50
C GLN A 18 -2.39 4.69 -12.72
N MET A 19 -2.98 3.51 -12.59
CA MET A 19 -3.08 2.52 -13.67
C MET A 19 -4.48 1.88 -13.72
N PRO A 20 -4.86 1.27 -14.85
CA PRO A 20 -6.13 0.55 -14.95
C PRO A 20 -6.21 -0.65 -13.98
N PRO A 21 -7.41 -0.98 -13.44
CA PRO A 21 -7.59 -2.12 -12.53
C PRO A 21 -7.14 -3.46 -13.12
N GLU A 22 -7.39 -3.70 -14.40
CA GLU A 22 -6.97 -4.92 -15.10
C GLU A 22 -5.46 -5.08 -15.15
N GLU A 23 -4.73 -3.97 -15.31
CA GLU A 23 -3.28 -3.94 -15.31
C GLU A 23 -2.73 -4.18 -13.91
N ALA A 24 -3.31 -3.53 -12.90
CA ALA A 24 -2.96 -3.75 -11.50
C ALA A 24 -3.16 -5.23 -11.12
N LEU A 25 -4.30 -5.84 -11.49
CA LEU A 25 -4.58 -7.25 -11.21
C LEU A 25 -3.56 -8.17 -11.88
N ARG A 26 -3.25 -7.91 -13.16
CA ARG A 26 -2.25 -8.67 -13.91
C ARG A 26 -0.88 -8.60 -13.22
N LEU A 27 -0.44 -7.40 -12.85
CA LEU A 27 0.85 -7.18 -12.20
C LEU A 27 0.90 -7.79 -10.79
N MET A 28 -0.18 -7.74 -10.01
CA MET A 28 -0.25 -8.41 -8.71
C MET A 28 -0.11 -9.93 -8.86
N ARG A 29 -0.82 -10.54 -9.82
CA ARG A 29 -0.72 -11.98 -10.12
C ARG A 29 0.67 -12.38 -10.62
N ALA A 30 1.34 -11.49 -11.36
CA ALA A 30 2.69 -11.70 -11.87
C ALA A 30 3.82 -11.35 -10.87
N GLY A 31 3.48 -10.86 -9.67
CA GLY A 31 4.46 -10.39 -8.68
C GLY A 31 5.13 -9.05 -9.02
N GLY A 32 4.65 -8.33 -10.03
CA GLY A 32 5.12 -6.99 -10.43
C GLY A 32 4.61 -5.86 -9.50
N ILE A 33 3.56 -6.12 -8.74
CA ILE A 33 3.16 -5.33 -7.57
C ILE A 33 3.34 -6.19 -6.33
N THR A 34 4.09 -5.70 -5.36
CA THR A 34 4.27 -6.34 -4.06
C THR A 34 3.76 -5.43 -2.96
N CYS A 35 3.44 -5.98 -1.78
CA CYS A 35 2.96 -5.16 -0.67
C CYS A 35 3.65 -5.49 0.66
N ARG A 36 3.55 -4.53 1.59
CA ARG A 36 3.77 -4.73 3.02
C ARG A 36 2.61 -4.15 3.80
N LEU A 37 2.29 -4.79 4.91
CA LEU A 37 1.27 -4.36 5.84
C LEU A 37 1.93 -3.96 7.16
N HIS A 38 1.50 -2.83 7.71
CA HIS A 38 1.87 -2.37 9.04
C HIS A 38 0.60 -2.04 9.82
N GLU A 39 0.45 -2.62 11.01
CA GLU A 39 -0.61 -2.25 11.94
C GLU A 39 -0.14 -1.04 12.78
N GLY A 40 -1.02 -0.05 12.91
CA GLY A 40 -0.81 1.10 13.78
C GLY A 40 -0.87 0.70 15.25
N ARG A 41 -0.18 1.46 16.09
CA ARG A 41 -0.19 1.31 17.55
C ARG A 41 -0.67 2.61 18.17
N ASP A 42 -0.84 2.62 19.49
CA ASP A 42 -1.20 3.79 20.29
C ASP A 42 -2.30 4.66 19.64
N GLU A 43 -1.94 5.83 19.09
CA GLU A 43 -2.89 6.79 18.49
C GLU A 43 -3.45 6.32 17.14
N ASP A 44 -2.72 5.44 16.46
CA ASP A 44 -3.08 4.81 15.19
C ASP A 44 -3.66 3.39 15.38
N GLU A 45 -4.01 2.96 16.61
CA GLU A 45 -4.60 1.65 16.84
C GLU A 45 -5.86 1.44 15.98
N GLY A 46 -5.94 0.30 15.30
CA GLY A 46 -7.04 -0.05 14.39
C GLY A 46 -6.90 0.53 12.98
N ARG A 47 -5.82 1.27 12.72
CA ARG A 47 -5.41 1.68 11.37
C ARG A 47 -4.30 0.80 10.85
N PHE A 48 -4.24 0.71 9.52
CA PHE A 48 -3.28 -0.13 8.81
C PHE A 48 -2.62 0.68 7.69
N ALA A 49 -1.30 0.67 7.62
CA ALA A 49 -0.58 1.14 6.44
C ALA A 49 -0.28 -0.03 5.50
N CYS A 50 -0.94 0.00 4.34
CA CYS A 50 -0.69 -0.90 3.23
C CYS A 50 0.23 -0.20 2.22
N LEU A 51 1.47 -0.67 2.13
CA LEU A 51 2.47 -0.14 1.22
C LEU A 51 2.55 -1.03 -0.02
N PHE A 52 2.22 -0.50 -1.19
CA PHE A 52 2.36 -1.19 -2.47
C PHE A 52 3.57 -0.65 -3.22
N PHE A 53 4.34 -1.57 -3.82
CA PHE A 53 5.56 -1.27 -4.55
C PHE A 53 5.46 -1.75 -5.98
N HIS A 54 5.75 -0.87 -6.93
CA HIS A 54 5.77 -1.18 -8.35
C HIS A 54 6.85 -0.35 -9.04
N GLY A 55 7.88 -1.01 -9.59
CA GLY A 55 9.02 -0.34 -10.22
C GLY A 55 9.70 0.67 -9.28
N ASN A 56 9.63 1.93 -9.67
CA ASN A 56 10.17 3.10 -8.97
C ASN A 56 9.11 3.82 -8.09
N LYS A 57 7.92 3.24 -7.91
CA LYS A 57 6.81 3.85 -7.17
C LYS A 57 6.53 3.13 -5.85
N ARG A 58 6.08 3.90 -4.87
CA ARG A 58 5.51 3.43 -3.61
C ARG A 58 4.18 4.10 -3.35
N LEU A 59 3.10 3.33 -3.38
CA LEU A 59 1.79 3.74 -2.90
C LEU A 59 1.66 3.38 -1.42
N THR A 60 1.16 4.29 -0.60
CA THR A 60 0.78 4.04 0.80
C THR A 60 -0.71 4.33 0.94
N LEU A 61 -1.47 3.32 1.36
CA LEU A 61 -2.86 3.42 1.74
C LEU A 61 -2.97 3.24 3.24
N ILE A 62 -3.51 4.24 3.94
CA ILE A 62 -3.93 4.10 5.33
C ILE A 62 -5.39 3.70 5.32
N ALA A 63 -5.72 2.56 5.89
CA ALA A 63 -7.07 2.03 5.98
C ALA A 63 -7.47 1.72 7.43
N ASP A 64 -8.76 1.69 7.71
CA ASP A 64 -9.27 1.07 8.93
C ASP A 64 -9.37 -0.46 8.79
N ALA A 65 -9.79 -1.14 9.85
CA ALA A 65 -9.98 -2.60 9.86
C ALA A 65 -11.03 -3.10 8.86
N ALA A 66 -11.95 -2.25 8.41
CA ALA A 66 -12.96 -2.61 7.41
C ALA A 66 -12.45 -2.43 5.97
N GLY A 67 -11.20 -1.99 5.78
CA GLY A 67 -10.64 -1.71 4.46
C GLY A 67 -10.98 -0.32 3.91
N THR A 68 -11.64 0.55 4.70
CA THR A 68 -11.98 1.90 4.26
C THR A 68 -10.72 2.75 4.18
N ILE A 69 -10.44 3.33 3.01
CA ILE A 69 -9.26 4.17 2.81
C ILE A 69 -9.44 5.52 3.52
N LEU A 70 -8.66 5.74 4.57
CA LEU A 70 -8.59 6.99 5.33
C LEU A 70 -7.63 7.99 4.68
N ARG A 71 -6.51 7.51 4.12
CA ARG A 71 -5.50 8.35 3.48
C ARG A 71 -4.79 7.61 2.36
N ARG A 72 -4.40 8.35 1.32
CA ARG A 72 -3.57 7.85 0.21
C ARG A 72 -2.36 8.75 -0.01
N SER A 73 -1.24 8.16 -0.41
CA SER A 73 -0.04 8.89 -0.85
C SER A 73 0.75 8.06 -1.86
N LEU A 74 1.19 8.68 -2.94
CA LEU A 74 2.06 8.07 -3.94
C LEU A 74 3.39 8.81 -3.95
N VAL A 75 4.48 8.05 -3.89
CA VAL A 75 5.84 8.55 -4.15
C VAL A 75 6.34 7.89 -5.43
N ASP A 76 6.71 8.71 -6.41
CA ASP A 76 7.25 8.30 -7.70
C ASP A 76 8.69 8.82 -7.84
N PHE A 77 9.66 7.94 -7.99
CA PHE A 77 11.08 8.30 -8.09
C PHE A 77 11.53 8.61 -9.53
N GLY A 78 10.60 8.67 -10.49
CA GLY A 78 10.90 8.95 -11.90
C GLY A 78 11.91 7.95 -12.47
N GLN A 79 13.03 8.42 -12.99
CA GLN A 79 14.04 7.53 -13.58
C GLN A 79 14.92 6.81 -12.53
N HIS A 80 14.79 7.16 -11.25
CA HIS A 80 15.60 6.57 -10.19
C HIS A 80 14.92 5.32 -9.62
N PRO A 81 15.69 4.27 -9.30
CA PRO A 81 15.13 3.09 -8.63
C PRO A 81 14.60 3.48 -7.26
N LEU A 82 13.54 2.78 -6.82
CA LEU A 82 13.01 2.94 -5.46
C LEU A 82 14.12 2.62 -4.43
N PRO A 83 14.53 3.58 -3.57
CA PRO A 83 15.57 3.33 -2.58
C PRO A 83 15.19 2.17 -1.65
N PRO A 84 16.13 1.26 -1.28
CA PRO A 84 15.82 0.15 -0.39
C PRO A 84 15.20 0.58 0.96
N ALA A 85 15.63 1.73 1.50
CA ALA A 85 15.10 2.32 2.72
C ALA A 85 13.60 2.65 2.63
N MET A 86 13.11 3.01 1.43
CA MET A 86 11.69 3.31 1.20
C MET A 86 10.81 2.07 1.17
N ARG A 87 11.40 0.88 1.08
CA ARG A 87 10.65 -0.35 1.24
C ARG A 87 10.32 -0.63 2.71
N GLN A 88 11.04 -0.04 3.66
CA GLN A 88 10.65 -0.12 5.08
C GLN A 88 9.39 0.71 5.32
N GLY A 89 8.44 0.16 6.07
CA GLY A 89 7.18 0.85 6.37
C GLY A 89 7.38 2.09 7.25
N PRO A 90 6.40 3.01 7.25
CA PRO A 90 6.37 4.06 8.26
C PRO A 90 6.33 3.42 9.65
N GLN A 91 7.05 3.99 10.59
CA GLN A 91 6.77 3.76 12.01
C GLN A 91 5.47 4.50 12.30
N LEU A 92 4.34 3.83 12.08
CA LEU A 92 3.07 4.27 12.68
C LEU A 92 3.28 4.21 14.19
N ARG A 93 3.05 5.34 14.86
CA ARG A 93 3.15 5.42 16.32
C ARG A 93 1.76 5.41 16.89
#